data_AF-A5PHB3-F1
#
_entry.id   AF-A5PHB3-F1
#
_cell.length_a   1.000
_cell.length_b   1.000
_cell.length_c   1.000
_cell.angle_alpha   90.00
_cell.angle_beta   90.00
_cell.angle_gamma   90.00
#
_symmetry.space_group_name_H-M   'P 1'
#
loop_
_entity.id
_entity.type
_entity.pdbx_description
1 polymer ?
#
loop_
_entity_poly.entity_id
_entity_poly.type
_entity_poly.pdbx_seq_one_letter_code
_entity_poly.pdbx_strand_id
1 'polypeptide(L)'
;AIAQHLRSREKTTFVVANKVDGIDADSACAEFWSLGLGEVYQMAAAQGRGVTNMIEYSLAPYAEAMGITKDGEGEESEEEREYTEEEAEAEQKRLQDLPIKLAIIGKPNVGKSTLTNRI
;
A
#
# COMPACT_ATOMS: atom_id res chain seq x y z
N ALA A 1 -8.04 -18.89 16.86
CA ALA A 1 -8.55 -19.33 15.53
C ALA A 1 -8.01 -18.47 14.39
N ILE A 2 -8.27 -17.15 14.37
CA ILE A 2 -7.87 -16.28 13.25
C ILE A 2 -6.35 -16.22 13.05
N ALA A 3 -5.56 -15.97 14.11
CA ALA A 3 -4.11 -15.93 14.00
C ALA A 3 -3.48 -17.23 13.47
N GLN A 4 -4.03 -18.38 13.86
CA GLN A 4 -3.61 -19.68 13.35
C GLN A 4 -3.92 -19.84 11.86
N HIS A 5 -5.08 -19.37 11.41
CA HIS A 5 -5.43 -19.36 9.99
C HIS A 5 -4.51 -18.43 9.19
N LEU A 6 -4.17 -17.25 9.72
CA LEU A 6 -3.27 -16.31 9.03
C LEU A 6 -1.85 -16.87 8.90
N ARG A 7 -1.34 -17.56 9.92
CA ARG A 7 -0.03 -18.24 9.83
C ARG A 7 0.05 -19.28 8.73
N SER A 8 -1.05 -19.96 8.40
CA SER A 8 -1.04 -20.98 7.35
C SER A 8 -1.17 -20.41 5.93
N ARG A 9 -1.33 -19.09 5.76
CA ARG A 9 -1.67 -18.48 4.47
C ARG A 9 -0.47 -18.05 3.62
N GLU A 10 0.77 -18.23 4.08
CA GLU A 10 2.00 -17.80 3.37
C GLU A 10 1.89 -16.36 2.83
N LYS A 11 1.24 -15.48 3.59
CA LYS A 11 1.05 -14.07 3.25
C LYS A 11 1.54 -13.20 4.40
N THR A 12 2.20 -12.10 4.04
CA THR A 12 2.62 -11.07 4.98
C THR A 12 1.43 -10.57 5.78
N THR A 13 1.54 -10.63 7.11
CA THR A 13 0.49 -10.27 8.05
C THR A 13 1.08 -9.30 9.07
N PHE A 14 0.42 -8.17 9.28
CA PHE A 14 0.82 -7.16 10.27
C PHE A 14 -0.17 -7.17 11.43
N VAL A 15 0.34 -7.11 12.66
CA VAL A 15 -0.51 -6.99 13.86
C VAL A 15 -0.58 -5.55 14.27
N VAL A 16 -1.80 -5.00 14.33
CA VAL A 16 -2.02 -3.61 14.72
C VAL A 16 -2.88 -3.55 15.97
N ALA A 17 -2.29 -3.11 17.08
CA ALA A 17 -3.00 -2.80 18.32
C ALA A 17 -3.59 -1.40 18.20
N ASN A 18 -4.91 -1.31 17.98
CA ASN A 18 -5.63 -0.04 17.86
C ASN A 18 -6.24 0.38 19.21
N LYS A 19 -6.51 1.69 19.36
CA LYS A 19 -7.05 2.32 20.57
C LYS A 19 -6.10 2.27 21.76
N VAL A 20 -4.82 2.52 21.52
CA VAL A 20 -3.80 2.66 22.56
C VAL A 20 -3.78 4.10 23.11
N ASP A 21 -4.95 4.72 23.24
CA ASP A 21 -5.11 6.07 23.78
C ASP A 21 -5.07 6.06 25.31
N GLY A 22 -4.06 6.71 25.89
CA GLY A 22 -3.98 6.95 27.34
C GLY A 22 -3.60 5.75 28.22
N ILE A 23 -3.29 4.59 27.62
CA ILE A 23 -2.79 3.39 28.32
C ILE A 23 -1.28 3.29 28.10
N ASP A 24 -0.58 2.68 29.06
CA ASP A 24 0.81 2.27 28.85
C ASP A 24 0.94 1.34 27.63
N ALA A 25 1.71 1.80 26.65
CA ALA A 25 1.91 1.19 25.35
C ALA A 25 2.32 -0.29 25.45
N ASP A 26 3.21 -0.59 26.40
CA ASP A 26 3.78 -1.92 26.59
C ASP A 26 2.74 -2.88 27.18
N SER A 27 1.96 -2.41 28.17
CA SER A 27 0.85 -3.18 28.72
C SER A 27 -0.23 -3.46 27.67
N ALA A 28 -0.55 -2.51 26.79
CA ALA A 28 -1.56 -2.68 25.75
C ALA A 28 -1.13 -3.69 24.68
N CYS A 29 0.17 -3.85 24.44
CA CYS A 29 0.71 -4.73 23.40
C CYS A 29 1.03 -6.14 23.90
N ALA A 30 1.23 -6.33 25.20
CA ALA A 30 1.71 -7.57 25.79
C ALA A 30 0.93 -8.81 25.34
N GLU A 31 -0.40 -8.73 25.30
CA GLU A 31 -1.26 -9.86 24.91
C GLU A 31 -1.14 -10.22 23.43
N PHE A 32 -0.85 -9.25 22.56
CA PHE A 32 -0.80 -9.45 21.10
C PHE A 32 0.46 -10.18 20.65
N TRP A 33 1.55 -10.13 21.41
CA TRP A 33 2.75 -10.93 21.16
C TRP A 33 2.47 -12.44 21.17
N SER A 34 1.52 -12.87 22.01
CA SER A 34 1.11 -14.28 22.09
C SER A 34 0.51 -14.80 20.77
N LEU A 35 0.10 -13.91 19.86
CA LEU A 35 -0.40 -14.29 18.55
C LEU A 35 0.70 -14.88 17.66
N GLY A 36 1.99 -14.63 17.92
CA GLY A 36 3.09 -15.19 17.13
C GLY A 36 3.03 -14.80 15.66
N LEU A 37 2.65 -13.54 15.37
CA LEU A 37 2.50 -12.98 14.04
C LEU A 37 3.55 -11.89 13.74
N GLY A 38 4.61 -11.80 14.54
CA GLY A 38 5.67 -10.80 14.42
C GLY A 38 5.42 -9.57 15.28
N GLU A 39 5.91 -8.43 14.81
CA GLU A 39 5.85 -7.13 15.49
C GLU A 39 4.41 -6.64 15.69
N VAL A 40 4.18 -5.98 16.82
CA VAL A 40 2.88 -5.38 17.18
C VAL A 40 2.98 -3.87 17.02
N TYR A 41 2.26 -3.33 16.03
CA TYR A 41 2.23 -1.90 15.74
C TYR A 41 1.10 -1.23 16.50
N GLN A 42 1.42 -0.18 17.26
CA GLN A 42 0.43 0.56 18.02
C GLN A 42 -0.16 1.69 17.19
N MET A 43 -1.48 1.87 17.29
CA MET A 43 -2.15 3.04 16.73
C MET A 43 -3.32 3.51 17.60
N ALA A 44 -3.65 4.78 17.43
CA ALA A 44 -4.86 5.38 17.95
C ALA A 44 -5.57 6.05 16.78
N ALA A 45 -6.33 5.23 16.03
CA ALA A 45 -6.92 5.64 14.76
C ALA A 45 -7.87 6.85 14.90
N ALA A 46 -8.59 6.94 16.03
CA ALA A 46 -9.50 8.07 16.30
C ALA A 46 -8.77 9.41 16.43
N GLN A 47 -7.50 9.38 16.86
CA GLN A 47 -6.63 10.55 17.01
C GLN A 47 -5.64 10.69 15.84
N GLY A 48 -5.72 9.82 14.82
CA GLY A 48 -4.80 9.79 13.67
C GLY A 48 -3.37 9.33 14.00
N ARG A 49 -3.07 8.94 15.24
CA ARG A 49 -1.71 8.57 15.66
C ARG A 49 -1.34 7.17 15.16
N GLY A 50 -0.15 7.04 14.57
CA GLY A 50 0.41 5.76 14.12
C GLY A 50 -0.13 5.24 12.78
N VAL A 51 -1.10 5.92 12.18
CA VAL A 51 -1.67 5.54 10.87
C VAL A 51 -0.62 5.65 9.77
N THR A 52 0.10 6.77 9.69
CA THR A 52 1.16 6.98 8.68
C THR A 52 2.24 5.90 8.79
N ASN A 53 2.72 5.62 10.00
CA ASN A 53 3.72 4.58 10.22
C ASN A 53 3.21 3.20 9.80
N MET A 54 1.95 2.86 10.12
CA MET A 54 1.35 1.59 9.69
C MET A 54 1.30 1.47 8.16
N ILE A 55 0.91 2.55 7.46
CA ILE A 55 0.87 2.58 5.99
C ILE A 55 2.28 2.36 5.45
N GLU A 56 3.25 3.13 5.94
CA GLU A 56 4.65 3.06 5.54
C GLU A 56 5.20 1.63 5.69
N TYR A 57 5.07 1.03 6.88
CA TYR A 57 5.55 -0.34 7.12
C TYR A 57 4.85 -1.38 6.26
N SER A 58 3.58 -1.17 5.93
CA SER A 58 2.81 -2.09 5.09
C SER A 58 3.17 -2.01 3.61
N LEU A 59 3.52 -0.81 3.13
CA LEU A 59 3.77 -0.52 1.71
C LEU A 59 5.24 -0.56 1.33
N ALA A 60 6.16 -0.22 2.24
CA ALA A 60 7.59 -0.16 1.95
C ALA A 60 8.15 -1.44 1.28
N PRO A 61 7.81 -2.67 1.73
CA PRO A 61 8.30 -3.89 1.07
C PRO A 61 7.82 -4.02 -0.39
N TYR A 62 6.61 -3.52 -0.69
CA TYR A 62 6.06 -3.55 -2.05
C TYR A 62 6.62 -2.43 -2.91
N ALA A 63 6.82 -1.24 -2.34
CA ALA A 63 7.47 -0.13 -3.02
C ALA A 63 8.90 -0.52 -3.43
N GLU A 64 9.67 -1.10 -2.51
CA GLU A 64 11.02 -1.61 -2.78
C GLU A 64 11.01 -2.71 -3.86
N ALA A 65 10.10 -3.68 -3.75
CA ALA A 65 9.95 -4.75 -4.76
C ALA A 65 9.55 -4.23 -6.15
N MET A 66 8.84 -3.10 -6.22
CA MET A 66 8.47 -2.43 -7.48
C MET A 66 9.55 -1.45 -7.96
N GLY A 67 10.66 -1.29 -7.23
CA GLY A 67 11.71 -0.32 -7.56
C GLY A 67 11.27 1.13 -7.37
N ILE A 68 10.24 1.38 -6.57
CA ILE A 68 9.78 2.73 -6.20
C ILE A 68 10.65 3.18 -5.03
N THR A 69 11.73 3.92 -5.32
CA THR A 69 12.58 4.54 -4.31
C THR A 69 11.96 5.86 -3.83
N LYS A 70 12.10 6.20 -2.55
CA LYS A 70 11.67 7.52 -2.02
C LYS A 70 12.32 8.71 -2.73
N ASP A 71 13.45 8.49 -3.39
CA ASP A 71 14.11 9.50 -4.23
C ASP A 71 13.37 9.76 -5.56
N GLY A 72 12.34 8.97 -5.87
CA GLY A 72 11.51 9.06 -7.07
C GLY A 72 10.14 9.68 -6.79
N GLU A 73 10.03 10.99 -6.98
CA GLU A 73 8.80 11.70 -7.41
C GLU A 73 7.52 11.51 -6.56
N GLY A 74 7.65 11.14 -5.28
CA GLY A 74 6.50 10.69 -4.48
C GLY A 74 6.33 11.32 -3.10
N GLU A 75 7.14 12.31 -2.72
CA GLU A 75 6.83 13.16 -1.56
C GLU A 75 6.56 14.58 -2.04
N GLU A 76 5.30 14.98 -1.94
CA GLU A 76 4.85 16.37 -1.98
C GLU A 76 5.57 17.16 -0.87
N SER A 77 6.79 17.61 -1.14
CA SER A 77 7.10 19.01 -0.87
C SER A 77 6.72 19.76 -2.14
N GLU A 78 5.90 20.81 -2.02
CA GLU A 78 5.65 21.81 -3.06
C GLU A 78 6.94 22.58 -3.41
N GLU A 79 8.03 21.89 -3.75
CA GLU A 79 9.11 22.50 -4.51
C GLU A 79 8.74 22.28 -5.98
N GLU A 80 8.33 23.36 -6.65
CA GLU A 80 8.20 23.42 -8.10
C GLU A 80 9.47 22.81 -8.72
N ARG A 81 9.39 21.55 -9.15
CA ARG A 81 10.42 20.98 -10.01
C ARG A 81 10.43 21.81 -11.27
N GLU A 82 11.45 22.65 -11.42
CA GLU A 82 11.65 23.46 -12.63
C GLU A 82 12.12 22.51 -13.73
N TYR A 83 11.17 21.94 -14.48
CA TYR A 83 11.47 21.19 -15.69
C TYR A 83 11.97 22.14 -16.76
N THR A 84 13.03 21.75 -17.47
CA THR A 84 13.36 22.43 -18.72
C THR A 84 12.27 22.17 -19.77
N GLU A 85 12.08 23.09 -20.73
CA GLU A 85 11.11 22.89 -21.83
C GLU A 85 11.35 21.56 -22.57
N GLU A 86 12.63 21.18 -22.76
CA GLU A 86 13.03 19.95 -23.45
C GLU A 86 12.65 18.68 -22.67
N GLU A 87 12.79 18.68 -21.34
CA GLU A 87 12.38 17.54 -20.49
C GLU A 87 10.86 17.38 -20.46
N ALA A 88 10.11 18.49 -20.39
CA ALA A 88 8.65 18.46 -20.43
C ALA A 88 8.12 17.91 -21.76
N GLU A 89 8.72 18.31 -22.89
CA GLU A 89 8.37 17.80 -24.22
C GLU A 89 8.69 16.30 -24.36
N ALA A 90 9.84 15.85 -23.84
CA ALA A 90 10.25 14.45 -23.90
C ALA A 90 9.32 13.53 -23.10
N GLU A 91 8.94 13.92 -21.88
CA GLU A 91 8.01 13.14 -21.05
C GLU A 91 6.59 13.17 -21.66
N GLN A 92 6.14 14.33 -22.17
CA GLN A 92 4.84 14.42 -22.84
C GLN A 92 4.78 13.49 -24.07
N LYS A 93 5.85 13.43 -24.87
CA LYS A 93 5.94 12.53 -26.02
C LYS A 93 5.92 11.07 -25.59
N ARG A 94 6.69 10.71 -24.56
CA ARG A 94 6.68 9.35 -23.98
C ARG A 94 5.28 8.97 -23.51
N LEU A 95 4.57 9.87 -22.83
CA LEU A 95 3.20 9.64 -22.36
C LEU A 95 2.22 9.45 -23.54
N GLN A 96 2.40 10.17 -24.63
CA GLN A 96 1.61 10.01 -25.86
C GLN A 96 1.91 8.69 -26.59
N ASP A 97 3.15 8.22 -26.52
CA ASP A 97 3.59 6.96 -27.13
C ASP A 97 3.18 5.71 -26.32
N LEU A 98 2.73 5.88 -25.06
CA LEU A 98 2.25 4.76 -24.26
C LEU A 98 0.98 4.15 -24.86
N PRO A 99 0.90 2.83 -25.01
CA PRO A 99 -0.29 2.18 -25.52
C PRO A 99 -1.48 2.35 -24.55
N ILE A 100 -2.69 2.39 -25.10
CA ILE A 100 -3.92 2.47 -24.31
C ILE A 100 -4.05 1.20 -23.45
N LYS A 101 -4.01 1.36 -22.13
CA LYS A 101 -4.25 0.28 -21.16
C LYS A 101 -5.76 0.11 -20.99
N LEU A 102 -6.32 -0.98 -21.52
CA LEU A 102 -7.74 -1.34 -21.40
C LEU A 102 -7.93 -2.50 -20.43
N ALA A 103 -8.93 -2.41 -19.54
CA ALA A 103 -9.35 -3.50 -18.66
C ALA A 103 -10.88 -3.71 -18.75
N ILE A 104 -11.32 -4.97 -18.84
CA ILE A 104 -12.76 -5.33 -18.89
C ILE A 104 -13.18 -5.91 -17.53
N ILE A 105 -13.97 -5.15 -16.78
CA ILE A 105 -14.39 -5.48 -15.40
C ILE A 105 -15.90 -5.72 -15.36
N GLY A 106 -16.35 -6.64 -14.50
CA GLY A 106 -17.78 -6.92 -14.31
C GLY A 106 -18.05 -8.17 -13.49
N LYS A 107 -19.30 -8.33 -13.04
CA LYS A 107 -19.74 -9.47 -12.21
C LYS A 107 -19.45 -10.84 -12.86
N PRO A 108 -19.36 -11.93 -12.08
CA PRO A 108 -19.23 -13.28 -12.66
C PRO A 108 -20.30 -13.54 -13.73
N ASN A 109 -19.93 -14.23 -14.82
CA ASN A 109 -20.82 -14.72 -15.88
C ASN A 109 -21.57 -13.68 -16.75
N VAL A 110 -21.21 -12.39 -16.71
CA VAL A 110 -21.83 -11.34 -17.57
C VAL A 110 -21.34 -11.31 -19.02
N GLY A 111 -20.57 -12.31 -19.46
CA GLY A 111 -20.07 -12.38 -20.85
C GLY A 111 -18.76 -11.62 -21.14
N LYS A 112 -17.97 -11.26 -20.12
CA LYS A 112 -16.65 -10.60 -20.29
C LYS A 112 -15.70 -11.38 -21.23
N SER A 113 -15.66 -12.71 -21.09
CA SER A 113 -14.86 -13.59 -21.95
C SER A 113 -15.37 -13.62 -23.38
N THR A 114 -16.69 -13.52 -23.58
CA THR A 114 -17.30 -13.45 -24.91
C THR A 114 -16.95 -12.13 -25.61
N LEU A 115 -16.87 -11.02 -24.86
CA LEU A 115 -16.48 -9.72 -25.40
C LEU A 115 -14.98 -9.66 -25.73
N THR A 116 -14.12 -10.12 -24.82
CA THR A 116 -12.66 -10.17 -25.03
C THR A 116 -12.26 -11.03 -26.23
N ASN A 117 -12.93 -12.16 -26.46
CA ASN A 117 -12.63 -13.02 -27.61
C ASN A 117 -13.20 -12.51 -28.95
N ARG A 118 -14.05 -11.47 -28.91
CA ARG A 118 -14.70 -10.91 -30.11
C ARG A 118 -14.03 -9.64 -30.61
N ILE A 119 -13.36 -8.90 -29.71
CA ILE A 119 -12.48 -7.77 -30.04
C ILE A 119 -11.18 -8.32 -30.61
#